data_AF-A0A347WL18-F1
#
_entry.id   AF-A0A347WL18-F1
#
_cell.length_a   1.000
_cell.length_b   1.000
_cell.length_c   1.000
_cell.angle_alpha   90.00
_cell.angle_beta   90.00
_cell.angle_gamma   90.00
#
_symmetry.space_group_name_H-M   'P 1'
#
loop_
_entity.id
_entity.type
_entity.pdbx_description
1 polymer ?
#
loop_
_entity_poly.entity_id
_entity_poly.type
_entity_poly.pdbx_seq_one_letter_code
_entity_poly.pdbx_strand_id
1 'polypeptide(L)' 'MDWKPDTGVQFDAVNLGSMAHTEGKTMVSRAISVDQDDIQTLKGIQDRGVKFDMRKALDDSPENLEHLLKKDNLI' A
#
# COMPACT_ATOMS: atom_id res chain seq x y z
N MET A 1 -5.34 -24.75 3.31
CA MET A 1 -3.99 -24.16 3.18
C MET A 1 -3.69 -23.56 4.54
N ASP A 2 -2.95 -24.29 5.37
CA ASP A 2 -2.74 -23.97 6.78
C ASP A 2 -1.54 -23.03 6.92
N TRP A 3 -1.73 -21.75 6.64
CA TRP A 3 -0.71 -20.72 6.90
C TRP A 3 -0.78 -20.32 8.38
N LYS A 4 0.29 -20.60 9.13
CA LYS A 4 0.45 -20.16 10.52
C LYS A 4 1.15 -18.79 10.56
N PRO A 5 0.51 -17.74 11.12
CA PRO A 5 1.03 -16.37 11.09
C PRO A 5 2.32 -16.17 11.91
N ASP A 6 2.61 -17.05 12.86
CA ASP A 6 3.64 -16.80 13.90
C ASP A 6 5.03 -17.41 13.58
N THR A 7 5.21 -18.03 12.41
CA THR A 7 6.52 -18.52 11.91
C THR A 7 6.96 -17.78 10.63
N GLY A 8 6.51 -16.52 10.47
CA GLY A 8 6.63 -15.75 9.23
C GLY A 8 7.95 -14.98 9.07
N VAL A 9 8.22 -14.59 7.82
CA VAL A 9 9.31 -13.67 7.47
C VAL A 9 8.93 -12.25 7.93
N GLN A 10 9.82 -11.60 8.66
CA GLN A 10 9.68 -10.20 9.04
C GLN A 10 10.23 -9.29 7.94
N PHE A 11 9.52 -8.20 7.65
CA PHE A 11 9.93 -7.20 6.68
C PHE A 11 10.00 -5.83 7.35
N ASP A 12 11.15 -5.16 7.26
CA ASP A 12 11.27 -3.77 7.73
C ASP A 12 10.60 -2.78 6.75
N ALA A 13 10.67 -3.10 5.46
CA ALA A 13 10.07 -2.32 4.40
C ALA A 13 9.67 -3.20 3.21
N VAL A 14 8.62 -2.77 2.51
CA VAL A 14 8.14 -3.36 1.25
C VAL A 14 7.91 -2.25 0.24
N ASN A 15 8.30 -2.47 -1.01
CA ASN A 15 7.97 -1.54 -2.10
C ASN A 15 6.54 -1.78 -2.59
N LEU A 16 5.78 -0.70 -2.74
CA LEU A 16 4.46 -0.70 -3.37
C LEU A 16 4.58 0.00 -4.74
N GLY A 17 4.94 -0.76 -5.76
CA GLY A 17 5.31 -0.22 -7.07
C GLY A 17 4.13 0.14 -7.97
N SER A 18 3.10 -0.71 -8.04
CA SER A 18 1.87 -0.42 -8.78
C SER A 18 0.69 -1.27 -8.31
N MET A 19 -0.50 -0.68 -8.35
CA MET A 19 -1.79 -1.34 -8.18
C MET A 19 -2.71 -0.89 -9.31
N ALA A 20 -3.06 -1.83 -10.19
CA ALA A 20 -3.81 -1.52 -11.40
C ALA A 20 -5.20 -0.94 -11.08
N HIS A 21 -5.65 -0.01 -11.92
CA HIS A 21 -7.01 0.50 -11.84
C HIS A 21 -8.00 -0.56 -12.32
N THR A 22 -9.03 -0.80 -11.52
CA THR A 22 -10.17 -1.67 -11.83
C THR A 22 -11.45 -1.00 -11.36
N GLU A 23 -12.60 -1.47 -11.87
CA GLU A 23 -13.90 -1.02 -11.40
C GLU A 23 -14.01 -1.13 -9.87
N GLY A 24 -14.53 -0.10 -9.22
CA GLY A 24 -14.63 0.00 -7.76
C GLY A 24 -13.39 0.54 -7.04
N LYS A 25 -12.24 0.67 -7.70
CA LYS A 25 -11.03 1.26 -7.09
C LYS A 25 -10.87 2.73 -7.45
N THR A 26 -10.46 3.54 -6.47
CA THR A 26 -10.12 4.95 -6.65
C THR A 26 -8.65 5.08 -7.00
N MET A 27 -8.34 5.75 -8.11
CA MET A 27 -6.97 6.07 -8.49
C MET A 27 -6.45 7.21 -7.61
N VAL A 28 -5.45 6.91 -6.76
CA VAL A 28 -4.88 7.90 -5.82
C VAL A 28 -3.54 8.46 -6.31
N SER A 29 -2.86 7.72 -7.20
CA SER A 29 -1.71 8.19 -7.95
C SER A 29 -1.62 7.56 -9.34
N ARG A 30 -0.62 7.94 -10.14
CA ARG A 30 -0.42 7.38 -11.49
C ARG A 30 -0.17 5.87 -11.49
N ALA A 31 0.30 5.32 -10.37
CA ALA A 31 0.65 3.91 -10.26
C ALA A 31 -0.29 3.12 -9.34
N ILE A 32 -1.08 3.79 -8.49
CA ILE A 32 -1.82 3.16 -7.40
C ILE A 32 -3.31 3.49 -7.49
N SER A 33 -4.13 2.45 -7.60
CA SER A 33 -5.56 2.50 -7.34
C SER A 33 -5.93 1.58 -6.19
N VAL A 34 -6.80 2.04 -5.30
CA VAL A 34 -7.19 1.32 -4.08
C VAL A 34 -8.69 1.34 -3.84
N ASP A 35 -9.20 0.29 -3.23
CA ASP A 35 -10.50 0.27 -2.56
C ASP A 35 -10.32 0.32 -1.03
N GLN A 36 -11.42 0.17 -0.30
CA GLN A 36 -11.41 0.22 1.16
C GLN A 36 -10.68 -0.98 1.79
N ASP A 37 -10.73 -2.16 1.17
CA ASP A 37 -10.08 -3.38 1.68
C ASP A 37 -8.57 -3.28 1.51
N ASP A 38 -8.11 -2.71 0.38
CA ASP A 38 -6.70 -2.37 0.16
C ASP A 38 -6.21 -1.41 1.25
N ILE A 39 -6.97 -0.33 1.53
CA ILE A 39 -6.61 0.67 2.54
C ILE A 39 -6.48 0.04 3.93
N GLN A 40 -7.46 -0.78 4.32
CA GLN A 40 -7.44 -1.47 5.61
C GLN A 40 -6.26 -2.42 5.72
N THR A 41 -5.96 -3.16 4.64
CA THR A 41 -4.84 -4.10 4.58
C THR A 41 -3.51 -3.38 4.71
N LEU A 42 -3.29 -2.31 3.94
CA LEU A 42 -2.07 -1.52 3.98
C LEU A 42 -1.86 -0.87 5.36
N LYS A 43 -2.90 -0.29 5.95
CA LYS A 43 -2.82 0.26 7.33
C LYS A 43 -2.48 -0.83 8.35
N GLY A 44 -3.13 -1.99 8.28
CA GLY A 44 -2.83 -3.11 9.18
C GLY A 44 -1.39 -3.64 9.05
N ILE A 45 -0.77 -3.51 7.87
CA ILE A 45 0.65 -3.81 7.65
C ILE A 45 1.54 -2.73 8.29
N GLN A 46 1.20 -1.44 8.13
CA GLN A 46 1.93 -0.34 8.77
C GLN A 46 1.88 -0.41 10.29
N ASP A 47 0.73 -0.78 10.87
CA ASP A 47 0.54 -0.94 12.32
C ASP A 47 1.43 -2.04 12.91
N ARG A 48 1.89 -2.98 12.07
CA ARG A 48 2.87 -4.02 12.44
C ARG A 48 4.33 -3.58 12.28
N GLY A 49 4.57 -2.32 11.94
CA GLY A 49 5.89 -1.71 11.84
C GLY A 49 6.54 -1.78 10.45
N VAL A 50 5.86 -2.33 9.44
CA VAL A 50 6.39 -2.42 8.08
C VAL A 50 6.25 -1.07 7.38
N LYS A 51 7.33 -0.57 6.76
CA LYS A 51 7.32 0.66 5.97
C LYS A 51 6.96 0.40 4.52
N PHE A 52 6.23 1.31 3.89
CA PHE A 52 6.02 1.27 2.45
C PHE A 52 6.94 2.24 1.73
N ASP A 53 7.67 1.70 0.76
CA ASP A 53 8.38 2.48 -0.23
C ASP A 53 7.52 2.58 -1.50
N MET A 54 6.80 3.69 -1.69
CA MET A 54 5.83 3.82 -2.77
C MET A 54 6.45 4.50 -3.99
N ARG A 55 7.05 3.71 -4.88
CA ARG A 55 7.62 4.20 -6.14
C ARG A 55 7.61 3.11 -7.20
N LYS A 56 7.35 3.48 -8.46
CA LYS A 56 7.30 2.51 -9.57
C LYS A 56 8.69 2.14 -10.07
N ALA A 57 9.57 3.12 -10.22
CA ALA A 57 10.98 2.94 -10.56
C ALA A 57 11.88 3.54 -9.47
N LEU A 58 13.16 3.15 -9.46
CA LEU A 58 14.13 3.65 -8.48
C LEU A 58 14.35 5.18 -8.61
N ASP A 59 14.19 5.71 -9.82
CA ASP A 59 14.36 7.14 -10.13
C ASP A 59 13.15 7.99 -9.74
N ASP A 60 12.00 7.36 -9.45
CA ASP A 60 10.81 8.07 -9.01
C ASP A 60 10.97 8.53 -7.55
N SER A 61 10.49 9.74 -7.26
CA SER A 61 10.38 10.19 -5.87
C SER A 61 9.33 9.36 -5.13
N PRO A 62 9.63 8.86 -3.91
CA PRO A 62 8.68 8.04 -3.18
C PRO A 62 7.44 8.86 -2.77
N GLU A 63 6.27 8.25 -2.95
CA GLU A 63 4.99 8.77 -2.49
C GLU A 63 4.70 8.33 -1.04
N ASN A 64 3.73 8.98 -0.39
CA ASN A 64 3.30 8.66 0.96
C ASN A 64 1.83 8.27 0.98
N LEU A 65 1.52 7.08 1.48
CA LEU A 65 0.16 6.52 1.47
C LEU A 65 -0.85 7.45 2.14
N GLU A 66 -0.55 7.94 3.34
CA GLU A 66 -1.48 8.77 4.11
C GLU A 66 -1.79 10.09 3.40
N HIS A 67 -0.78 10.70 2.78
CA HIS A 67 -0.96 11.91 1.98
C HIS A 67 -1.87 11.65 0.77
N LEU A 68 -1.64 10.55 0.03
CA LEU A 68 -2.48 10.18 -1.11
C LEU A 68 -3.93 9.96 -0.69
N LEU A 69 -4.16 9.19 0.38
CA LEU A 69 -5.50 8.87 0.86
C LEU A 69 -6.25 10.11 1.37
N LYS A 70 -5.58 11.03 2.09
CA LYS A 70 -6.19 12.29 2.54
C LYS A 70 -6.54 13.20 1.37
N LYS A 71 -5.65 13.31 0.38
CA LYS A 71 -5.87 14.12 -0.83
C LYS A 71 -7.13 13.70 -1.57
N ASP A 72 -7.41 12.40 -1.61
CA ASP A 72 -8.57 11.82 -2.29
C ASP A 72 -9.78 11.58 -1.36
N ASN A 73 -9.77 12.11 -0.13
CA ASN A 73 -10.84 12.01 0.88
C ASN A 73 -11.24 10.57 1.24
N LEU A 74 -10.27 9.67 1.27
CA LEU A 74 -10.48 8.25 1.61
C LEU A 74 -10.24 7.98 3.11
N ILE A 75 -9.63 8.92 3.82
CA ILE A 75 -9.37 8.89 5.28
C ILE A 75 -9.44 10.29 5.90
#